data_AF-A0A7J7INC3-F1
#
_entry.id   AF-A0A7J7INC3-F1
#
_cell.length_a   1.000
_cell.length_b   1.000
_cell.length_c   1.000
_cell.angle_alpha   90.00
_cell.angle_beta   90.00
_cell.angle_gamma   90.00
#
_symmetry.space_group_name_H-M   'P 1'
#
loop_
_entity.id
_entity.type
_entity.pdbx_description
1 polymer ?
#
loop_
_entity_poly.entity_id
_entity_poly.type
_entity_poly.pdbx_seq_one_letter_code
_entity_poly.pdbx_strand_id
1 'polypeptide(L)'
;MLSLLPAHSRVLPIARYDWLRNARGLLLPAYWRGALQPQQVMAWYFLRLELVFTELIRALGEDGDWGVNLIGHSAGGWLARLFVSEFASQVHRKRVRAVITLGTPNVAPPAGVFDQTRGILAYLETRYHWQHRENAGVRYVCVGSKAVRGRPWSRNLDELVAYASYWPVCGRGHVVGDGIVPACASFMRGAQAILLPDAKHSPLTDAANWYGSPHQFARWAHALA
;
A
#
# COMPACT_ATOMS: atom_id res chain seq x y z
N MET A 1 -3.21 16.44 -1.84
CA MET A 1 -2.10 15.72 -1.19
C MET A 1 -0.73 16.31 -1.50
N LEU A 2 -0.25 16.35 -2.75
CA LEU A 2 1.13 16.78 -3.03
C LEU A 2 1.46 18.20 -2.56
N SER A 3 0.51 19.13 -2.69
CA SER A 3 0.62 20.49 -2.16
C SER A 3 0.64 20.58 -0.62
N LEU A 4 0.33 19.48 0.07
CA LEU A 4 0.32 19.38 1.53
C LEU A 4 1.58 18.70 2.08
N LEU A 5 2.42 18.15 1.19
CA LEU A 5 3.65 17.47 1.56
C LEU A 5 4.86 18.42 1.48
N PRO A 6 5.98 18.10 2.17
CA PRO A 6 7.19 18.93 2.12
C PRO A 6 7.73 19.12 0.69
N ALA A 7 8.48 20.21 0.46
CA ALA A 7 9.00 20.58 -0.87
C ALA A 7 9.87 19.49 -1.54
N HIS A 8 10.59 18.69 -0.75
CA HIS A 8 11.43 17.59 -1.26
C HIS A 8 10.66 16.29 -1.53
N SER A 9 9.33 16.31 -1.47
CA SER A 9 8.52 15.13 -1.81
C SER A 9 8.70 14.73 -3.26
N ARG A 10 8.70 13.42 -3.51
CA ARG A 10 8.79 12.81 -4.84
C ARG A 10 7.62 11.86 -5.03
N VAL A 11 7.02 11.92 -6.21
CA VAL A 11 6.07 10.89 -6.66
C VAL A 11 6.82 9.91 -7.51
N LEU A 12 6.71 8.63 -7.19
CA LEU A 12 7.29 7.58 -8.01
C LEU A 12 6.69 7.68 -9.43
N PRO A 13 7.50 7.88 -10.49
CA PRO A 13 6.98 8.07 -11.84
C PRO A 13 6.48 6.73 -12.37
N ILE A 14 5.18 6.49 -12.24
CA ILE A 14 4.50 5.27 -12.70
C ILE A 14 3.31 5.69 -13.56
N ALA A 15 3.37 5.38 -14.86
CA ALA A 15 2.24 5.52 -15.75
C ALA A 15 1.31 4.30 -15.67
N ARG A 16 0.04 4.48 -16.03
CA ARG A 16 -0.94 3.37 -16.02
C ARG A 16 -0.53 2.21 -16.92
N TYR A 17 0.05 2.50 -18.09
CA TYR A 17 0.53 1.47 -19.00
C TYR A 17 1.72 0.69 -18.44
N ASP A 18 2.40 1.20 -17.40
CA ASP A 18 3.55 0.48 -16.87
C ASP A 18 3.16 -0.84 -16.21
N TRP A 19 1.95 -0.89 -15.64
CA TRP A 19 1.35 -2.07 -15.04
C TRP A 19 1.10 -3.20 -16.04
N LEU A 20 1.05 -2.91 -17.35
CA LEU A 20 0.92 -3.95 -18.39
C LEU A 20 2.12 -4.90 -18.40
N ARG A 21 3.28 -4.49 -17.85
CA ARG A 21 4.45 -5.38 -17.68
C ARG A 21 4.12 -6.62 -16.83
N ASN A 22 3.14 -6.51 -15.93
CA ASN A 22 2.72 -7.61 -15.06
C ASN A 22 1.97 -8.70 -15.84
N ALA A 23 1.49 -8.43 -17.06
CA ALA A 23 0.85 -9.43 -17.92
C ALA A 23 1.79 -10.61 -18.24
N ARG A 24 3.11 -10.42 -18.18
CA ARG A 24 4.10 -11.51 -18.26
C ARG A 24 3.87 -12.59 -17.20
N GLY A 25 3.29 -12.23 -16.06
CA GLY A 25 2.91 -13.18 -15.02
C GLY A 25 1.94 -14.26 -15.52
N LEU A 26 1.06 -13.96 -16.49
CA LEU A 26 0.11 -14.94 -17.03
C LEU A 26 0.78 -16.15 -17.69
N LEU A 27 2.03 -16.00 -18.13
CA LEU A 27 2.84 -17.06 -18.72
C LEU A 27 3.53 -17.95 -17.66
N LEU A 28 3.47 -17.58 -16.38
CA LEU A 28 4.15 -18.28 -15.30
C LEU A 28 3.21 -19.27 -14.61
N PRO A 29 3.58 -20.55 -14.44
CA PRO A 29 2.79 -21.50 -13.64
C PRO A 29 2.54 -21.02 -12.21
N ALA A 30 3.48 -20.25 -11.64
CA ALA A 30 3.36 -19.64 -10.33
C ALA A 30 2.18 -18.66 -10.21
N TYR A 31 1.79 -18.00 -11.30
CA TYR A 31 0.62 -17.11 -11.33
C TYR A 31 -0.67 -17.88 -11.06
N TRP A 32 -0.86 -18.99 -11.78
CA TRP A 32 -2.05 -19.82 -11.68
C TRP A 32 -2.13 -20.60 -10.36
N ARG A 33 -0.98 -20.90 -9.76
CA ARG A 33 -0.89 -21.50 -8.42
C ARG A 33 -1.00 -20.49 -7.26
N GLY A 34 -1.05 -19.19 -7.55
CA GLY A 34 -1.04 -18.17 -6.49
C GLY A 34 0.25 -18.17 -5.66
N ALA A 35 1.39 -18.38 -6.32
CA ALA A 35 2.71 -18.47 -5.71
C ALA A 35 3.75 -17.56 -6.40
N LEU A 36 3.30 -16.43 -6.97
CA LEU A 36 4.21 -15.47 -7.59
C LEU A 36 5.20 -14.91 -6.58
N GLN A 37 6.45 -14.87 -7.01
CA GLN A 37 7.52 -14.16 -6.32
C GLN A 37 7.52 -12.70 -6.80
N PRO A 38 7.68 -11.70 -5.91
CA PRO A 38 7.61 -10.29 -6.29
C PRO A 38 8.57 -9.93 -7.43
N GLN A 39 9.79 -10.45 -7.42
CA GLN A 39 10.81 -10.18 -8.44
C GLN A 39 10.36 -10.57 -9.86
N GLN A 40 9.48 -11.56 -10.01
CA GLN A 40 9.03 -12.05 -11.33
C GLN A 40 8.18 -11.03 -12.08
N VAL A 41 7.43 -10.18 -11.37
CA VAL A 41 6.44 -9.27 -11.96
C VAL A 41 6.60 -7.82 -11.52
N MET A 42 7.28 -7.53 -10.40
CA MET A 42 7.42 -6.17 -9.83
C MET A 42 8.85 -5.62 -9.85
N ALA A 43 9.84 -6.33 -10.41
CA ALA A 43 11.23 -5.86 -10.42
C ALA A 43 11.39 -4.44 -11.00
N TRP A 44 10.62 -4.11 -12.05
CA TRP A 44 10.61 -2.79 -12.67
C TRP A 44 10.14 -1.68 -11.72
N TYR A 45 9.23 -1.98 -10.79
CA TYR A 45 8.70 -1.04 -9.81
C TYR A 45 9.76 -0.74 -8.74
N PHE A 46 10.42 -1.79 -8.23
CA PHE A 46 11.48 -1.64 -7.23
C PHE A 46 12.72 -0.94 -7.78
N LEU A 47 13.08 -1.19 -9.04
CA LEU A 47 14.14 -0.45 -9.71
C LEU A 47 13.84 1.06 -9.76
N ARG A 48 12.60 1.46 -10.04
CA ARG A 48 12.23 2.88 -10.02
C ARG A 48 12.28 3.48 -8.62
N LEU A 49 11.92 2.73 -7.58
CA LEU A 49 12.08 3.18 -6.20
C LEU A 49 13.56 3.41 -5.87
N GLU A 50 14.44 2.46 -6.18
CA GLU A 50 15.89 2.62 -6.02
C GLU A 50 16.43 3.89 -6.72
N LEU A 51 15.98 4.16 -7.94
CA LEU A 51 16.38 5.37 -8.69
C LEU A 51 15.92 6.66 -8.00
N VAL A 52 14.67 6.71 -7.51
CA VAL A 52 14.17 7.88 -6.77
C VAL A 52 14.95 8.10 -5.46
N PHE A 53 15.32 7.04 -4.75
CA PHE A 53 16.19 7.17 -3.58
C PHE A 53 17.57 7.72 -3.95
N THR A 54 18.15 7.21 -5.04
CA THR A 54 19.44 7.70 -5.55
C THR A 54 19.38 9.20 -5.88
N GLU A 55 18.29 9.65 -6.52
CA GLU A 55 18.06 11.07 -6.82
C GLU A 55 17.89 11.92 -5.56
N LEU A 56 17.15 11.42 -4.56
CA LEU A 56 16.98 12.10 -3.27
C LEU A 56 18.32 12.25 -2.54
N ILE A 57 19.13 11.19 -2.50
CA ILE A 57 20.47 11.23 -1.90
C ILE A 57 21.36 12.24 -2.62
N ARG A 58 21.36 12.23 -3.95
CA ARG A 58 22.13 13.20 -4.74
C ARG A 58 21.68 14.64 -4.47
N ALA A 59 20.39 14.88 -4.28
CA ALA A 59 19.84 16.21 -4.05
C ALA A 59 20.03 16.72 -2.61
N LEU A 60 20.02 15.83 -1.62
CA LEU A 60 20.06 16.18 -0.18
C LEU A 60 21.43 15.93 0.48
N GLY A 61 22.36 15.29 -0.23
CA GLY A 61 23.67 14.91 0.27
C GLY A 61 23.66 13.61 1.08
N GLU A 62 24.77 12.87 1.00
CA GLU A 62 24.96 11.57 1.66
C GLU A 62 25.15 11.65 3.17
N ASP A 63 25.61 12.78 3.71
CA ASP A 63 25.93 12.94 5.14
C ASP A 63 24.89 13.74 5.93
N GLY A 64 23.81 14.19 5.28
CA GLY A 64 22.79 15.00 5.93
C GLY A 64 21.94 14.22 6.94
N ASP A 65 21.47 14.89 8.00
CA ASP A 65 20.46 14.36 8.93
C ASP A 65 19.05 14.49 8.34
N TRP A 66 18.74 13.59 7.43
CA TRP A 66 17.42 13.48 6.81
C TRP A 66 17.04 12.02 6.60
N GLY A 67 15.74 11.78 6.49
CA GLY A 67 15.18 10.48 6.19
C GLY A 67 13.88 10.58 5.39
N VAL A 68 13.44 9.45 4.87
CA VAL A 68 12.35 9.32 3.91
C VAL A 68 11.16 8.63 4.57
N ASN A 69 10.00 9.26 4.45
CA ASN A 69 8.72 8.63 4.72
C ASN A 69 8.15 8.11 3.40
N LEU A 70 7.94 6.80 3.29
CA LEU A 70 7.30 6.18 2.14
C LEU A 70 5.79 6.18 2.34
N ILE A 71 5.06 6.88 1.47
CA ILE A 71 3.60 6.89 1.47
C ILE A 71 3.11 6.03 0.30
N GLY A 72 2.47 4.91 0.61
CA GLY A 72 1.92 4.00 -0.40
C GLY A 72 0.40 3.95 -0.32
N HIS A 73 -0.27 4.20 -1.44
CA HIS A 73 -1.73 4.05 -1.56
C HIS A 73 -2.07 2.72 -2.22
N SER A 74 -3.09 2.02 -1.69
CA SER A 74 -3.57 0.76 -2.25
C SER A 74 -2.40 -0.21 -2.48
N ALA A 75 -2.18 -0.69 -3.72
CA ALA A 75 -1.07 -1.56 -4.06
C ALA A 75 0.33 -0.98 -3.73
N GLY A 76 0.49 0.35 -3.83
CA GLY A 76 1.73 1.03 -3.50
C GLY A 76 2.16 0.83 -2.04
N GLY A 77 1.21 0.61 -1.11
CA GLY A 77 1.52 0.38 0.30
C GLY A 77 2.23 -0.96 0.55
N TRP A 78 1.71 -2.06 0.00
CA TRP A 78 2.38 -3.35 0.15
C TRP A 78 3.64 -3.47 -0.72
N LEU A 79 3.72 -2.74 -1.84
CA LEU A 79 4.97 -2.59 -2.60
C LEU A 79 6.04 -1.84 -1.81
N ALA A 80 5.69 -0.75 -1.11
CA ALA A 80 6.62 -0.03 -0.24
C ALA A 80 7.13 -0.93 0.90
N ARG A 81 6.26 -1.77 1.48
CA ARG A 81 6.66 -2.77 2.48
C ARG A 81 7.66 -3.78 1.92
N LEU A 82 7.38 -4.34 0.74
CA LEU A 82 8.30 -5.27 0.06
C LEU A 82 9.63 -4.62 -0.28
N PHE A 83 9.60 -3.38 -0.76
CA PHE A 83 10.80 -2.62 -1.07
C PHE A 83 11.72 -2.53 0.14
N VAL A 84 11.22 -2.03 1.27
CA VAL A 84 12.02 -1.93 2.50
C VAL A 84 12.53 -3.31 2.95
N SER A 85 11.70 -4.34 2.86
CA SER A 85 12.03 -5.67 3.40
C SER A 85 13.07 -6.42 2.55
N GLU A 86 13.05 -6.27 1.22
CA GLU A 86 13.83 -7.11 0.32
C GLU A 86 14.67 -6.35 -0.70
N PHE A 87 14.10 -5.32 -1.34
CA PHE A 87 14.67 -4.74 -2.56
C PHE A 87 15.50 -3.48 -2.33
N ALA A 88 15.28 -2.80 -1.20
CA ALA A 88 16.03 -1.60 -0.84
C ALA A 88 17.51 -1.95 -0.62
N SER A 89 18.40 -1.20 -1.26
CA SER A 89 19.83 -1.26 -0.92
C SER A 89 20.02 -0.95 0.57
N GLN A 90 21.11 -1.42 1.18
CA GLN A 90 21.36 -1.15 2.60
C GLN A 90 21.46 0.36 2.89
N VAL A 91 22.02 1.14 1.96
CA VAL A 91 22.11 2.59 2.05
C VAL A 91 20.72 3.22 2.02
N HIS A 92 19.87 2.83 1.06
CA HIS A 92 18.51 3.37 0.94
C HIS A 92 17.62 2.95 2.10
N ARG A 93 17.71 1.69 2.55
CA ARG A 93 16.95 1.19 3.70
C ARG A 93 17.22 2.00 4.96
N LYS A 94 18.49 2.35 5.23
CA LYS A 94 18.87 3.18 6.39
C LYS A 94 18.28 4.59 6.35
N ARG A 95 17.90 5.08 5.17
CA ARG A 95 17.23 6.39 5.01
C ARG A 95 15.73 6.31 5.27
N VAL A 96 15.10 5.14 5.29
CA VAL A 96 13.66 5.03 5.50
C VAL A 96 13.32 5.16 6.98
N ARG A 97 12.52 6.18 7.33
CA ARG A 97 12.03 6.40 8.71
C ARG A 97 10.69 5.71 8.94
N ALA A 98 9.80 5.82 7.96
CA ALA A 98 8.47 5.23 8.07
C ALA A 98 7.92 4.74 6.73
N VAL A 99 7.03 3.74 6.81
CA VAL A 99 6.13 3.32 5.73
C VAL A 99 4.69 3.58 6.19
N ILE A 100 4.02 4.49 5.50
CA ILE A 100 2.63 4.88 5.72
C ILE A 100 1.79 4.30 4.58
N THR A 101 0.84 3.42 4.91
CA THR A 101 -0.06 2.82 3.93
C THR A 101 -1.45 3.45 3.99
N LEU A 102 -2.01 3.85 2.85
CA LEU A 102 -3.34 4.47 2.74
C LEU A 102 -4.29 3.51 2.01
N GLY A 103 -5.29 2.97 2.72
CA GLY A 103 -6.28 2.05 2.12
C GLY A 103 -5.63 0.84 1.45
N THR A 104 -4.56 0.30 2.02
CA THR A 104 -3.79 -0.80 1.43
C THR A 104 -4.28 -2.14 1.97
N PRO A 105 -4.51 -3.16 1.12
CA PRO A 105 -4.73 -4.52 1.58
C PRO A 105 -3.40 -5.07 2.10
N ASN A 106 -3.17 -4.95 3.39
CA ASN A 106 -1.89 -5.27 4.04
C ASN A 106 -1.76 -6.75 4.41
N VAL A 107 -2.86 -7.49 4.45
CA VAL A 107 -2.90 -8.90 4.82
C VAL A 107 -3.28 -9.73 3.61
N ALA A 108 -2.70 -10.93 3.49
CA ALA A 108 -3.09 -11.86 2.43
C ALA A 108 -4.57 -12.26 2.57
N PRO A 109 -5.29 -12.45 1.46
CA PRO A 109 -6.66 -12.94 1.53
C PRO A 109 -6.69 -14.36 2.14
N PRO A 110 -7.81 -14.75 2.79
CA PRO A 110 -7.92 -16.07 3.40
C PRO A 110 -7.88 -17.18 2.33
N ALA A 111 -7.50 -18.39 2.76
CA ALA A 111 -7.46 -19.56 1.88
C ALA A 111 -8.81 -19.79 1.19
N GLY A 112 -8.76 -20.19 -0.09
CA GLY A 112 -9.95 -20.40 -0.92
C GLY A 112 -10.50 -19.13 -1.58
N VAL A 113 -10.02 -17.94 -1.22
CA VAL A 113 -10.31 -16.70 -1.94
C VAL A 113 -9.29 -16.48 -3.05
N PHE A 114 -9.74 -16.01 -4.20
CA PHE A 114 -8.88 -15.69 -5.32
C PHE A 114 -8.00 -14.47 -5.01
N ASP A 115 -6.71 -14.72 -4.75
CA ASP A 115 -5.75 -13.67 -4.45
C ASP A 115 -5.40 -12.86 -5.70
N GLN A 116 -5.81 -11.58 -5.71
CA GLN A 116 -5.48 -10.65 -6.79
C GLN A 116 -3.97 -10.36 -6.91
N THR A 117 -3.22 -10.51 -5.82
CA THR A 117 -1.76 -10.39 -5.79
C THR A 117 -1.05 -11.69 -6.17
N ARG A 118 -1.81 -12.78 -6.37
CA ARG A 118 -1.32 -14.09 -6.83
C ARG A 118 -0.20 -14.65 -5.95
N GLY A 119 -0.31 -14.48 -4.64
CA GLY A 119 0.63 -14.99 -3.65
C GLY A 119 1.65 -13.98 -3.16
N ILE A 120 1.73 -12.79 -3.75
CA ILE A 120 2.74 -11.79 -3.36
C ILE A 120 2.53 -11.29 -1.92
N LEU A 121 1.28 -11.07 -1.50
CA LEU A 121 1.02 -10.71 -0.10
C LEU A 121 1.34 -11.85 0.86
N ALA A 122 0.98 -13.09 0.49
CA ALA A 122 1.33 -14.27 1.29
C ALA A 122 2.85 -14.45 1.40
N TYR A 123 3.59 -14.21 0.32
CA TYR A 123 5.06 -14.20 0.30
C TYR A 123 5.62 -13.16 1.29
N LEU A 124 5.13 -11.91 1.23
CA LEU A 124 5.54 -10.83 2.12
C LEU A 124 5.29 -11.19 3.59
N GLU A 125 4.11 -11.71 3.92
CA GLU A 125 3.76 -12.04 5.30
C GLU A 125 4.54 -13.22 5.86
N THR A 126 4.78 -14.26 5.03
CA THR A 126 5.51 -15.47 5.45
C THR A 126 6.99 -15.16 5.66
N ARG A 127 7.61 -14.42 4.72
CA ARG A 127 9.06 -14.16 4.74
C ARG A 127 9.45 -13.00 5.65
N TYR A 128 8.61 -11.96 5.73
CA TYR A 128 8.88 -10.72 6.47
C TYR A 128 7.74 -10.43 7.44
N HIS A 129 7.57 -11.33 8.41
CA HIS A 129 6.58 -11.19 9.48
C HIS A 129 6.88 -9.96 10.36
N TRP A 130 5.96 -9.63 11.26
CA TRP A 130 6.01 -8.38 12.04
C TRP A 130 7.30 -8.20 12.87
N GLN A 131 7.90 -9.29 13.37
CA GLN A 131 9.16 -9.22 14.15
C GLN A 131 10.35 -8.80 13.27
N HIS A 132 10.38 -9.19 12.00
CA HIS A 132 11.39 -8.72 11.06
C HIS A 132 11.34 -7.20 10.87
N ARG A 133 10.12 -6.62 10.89
CA ARG A 133 9.89 -5.19 10.72
C ARG A 133 10.29 -4.37 11.94
N GLU A 134 10.01 -4.89 13.13
CA GLU A 134 10.38 -4.25 14.40
C GLU A 134 11.91 -4.08 14.50
N ASN A 135 12.66 -5.07 14.03
CA ASN A 135 14.13 -5.05 14.02
C ASN A 135 14.75 -4.16 12.92
N ALA A 136 13.95 -3.65 11.98
CA ALA A 136 14.45 -2.83 10.87
C ALA A 136 14.63 -1.34 11.22
N GLY A 137 14.16 -0.90 12.39
CA GLY A 137 14.18 0.51 12.79
C GLY A 137 13.24 1.41 11.97
N VAL A 138 12.31 0.82 11.22
CA VAL A 138 11.34 1.53 10.37
C VAL A 138 9.98 1.52 11.06
N ARG A 139 9.36 2.70 11.24
CA ARG A 139 7.97 2.77 11.72
C ARG A 139 7.00 2.36 10.62
N TYR A 140 5.99 1.59 10.98
CA TYR A 140 4.88 1.27 10.08
C TYR A 140 3.59 1.88 10.60
N VAL A 141 2.89 2.61 9.72
CA VAL A 141 1.59 3.21 10.01
C VAL A 141 0.59 2.78 8.95
N CYS A 142 -0.51 2.19 9.38
CA CYS A 142 -1.60 1.78 8.53
C CYS A 142 -2.78 2.73 8.70
N VAL A 143 -3.15 3.42 7.64
CA VAL A 143 -4.33 4.29 7.57
C VAL A 143 -5.41 3.57 6.76
N GLY A 144 -6.48 3.19 7.44
CA GLY A 144 -7.68 2.60 6.83
C GLY A 144 -8.90 3.49 7.03
N SER A 145 -10.05 3.05 6.52
CA SER A 145 -11.32 3.77 6.66
C SER A 145 -12.48 2.84 6.93
N LYS A 146 -13.57 3.38 7.51
CA LYS A 146 -14.87 2.72 7.67
C LYS A 146 -16.02 3.46 6.95
N ALA A 147 -15.69 4.25 5.93
CA ALA A 147 -16.61 5.10 5.17
C ALA A 147 -17.77 4.35 4.51
N VAL A 148 -17.54 3.15 3.99
CA VAL A 148 -18.51 2.41 3.18
C VAL A 148 -18.69 1.00 3.72
N ARG A 149 -19.95 0.68 4.04
CA ARG A 149 -20.37 -0.70 4.33
C ARG A 149 -20.72 -1.40 3.02
N GLY A 150 -20.05 -2.51 2.73
CA GLY A 150 -20.43 -3.35 1.61
C GLY A 150 -21.79 -3.98 1.90
N ARG A 151 -22.75 -3.85 0.99
CA ARG A 151 -24.06 -4.50 1.11
C ARG A 151 -24.43 -5.20 -0.19
N PRO A 152 -24.77 -6.50 -0.14
CA PRO A 152 -25.32 -7.16 -1.31
C PRO A 152 -26.70 -6.56 -1.59
N TRP A 153 -27.03 -6.38 -2.87
CA TRP A 153 -28.38 -6.05 -3.34
C TRP A 153 -28.85 -4.66 -2.87
N SER A 154 -27.91 -3.77 -2.54
CA SER A 154 -28.21 -2.38 -2.23
C SER A 154 -28.61 -1.59 -3.48
N ARG A 155 -29.45 -0.56 -3.30
CA ARG A 155 -29.71 0.44 -4.34
C ARG A 155 -28.59 1.49 -4.45
N ASN A 156 -27.67 1.52 -3.48
CA ASN A 156 -26.50 2.38 -3.51
C ASN A 156 -25.34 1.65 -4.20
N LEU A 157 -24.87 2.21 -5.33
CA LEU A 157 -23.77 1.66 -6.12
C LEU A 157 -22.47 1.53 -5.33
N ASP A 158 -22.17 2.48 -4.43
CA ASP A 158 -20.96 2.43 -3.61
C ASP A 158 -20.97 1.21 -2.67
N GLU A 159 -22.12 0.88 -2.09
CA GLU A 159 -22.26 -0.27 -1.20
C GLU A 159 -22.17 -1.59 -1.98
N LEU A 160 -22.70 -1.65 -3.22
CA LEU A 160 -22.57 -2.80 -4.11
C LEU A 160 -21.12 -3.02 -4.55
N VAL A 161 -20.43 -1.96 -5.00
CA VAL A 161 -19.03 -2.01 -5.41
C VAL A 161 -18.14 -2.40 -4.24
N ALA A 162 -18.39 -1.84 -3.06
CA ALA A 162 -17.69 -2.21 -1.83
C ALA A 162 -17.88 -3.69 -1.49
N TYR A 163 -19.12 -4.20 -1.54
CA TYR A 163 -19.38 -5.61 -1.28
C TYR A 163 -18.58 -6.53 -2.21
N ALA A 164 -18.59 -6.24 -3.51
CA ALA A 164 -17.87 -7.02 -4.52
C ALA A 164 -16.35 -6.92 -4.35
N SER A 165 -15.84 -5.74 -3.98
CA SER A 165 -14.40 -5.46 -3.86
C SER A 165 -13.80 -6.02 -2.56
N TYR A 166 -14.56 -6.05 -1.46
CA TYR A 166 -14.09 -6.58 -0.17
C TYR A 166 -13.97 -8.11 -0.18
N TRP A 167 -14.78 -8.80 -0.97
CA TRP A 167 -14.77 -10.26 -1.07
C TRP A 167 -13.40 -10.85 -1.46
N PRO A 168 -12.76 -10.45 -2.59
CA PRO A 168 -11.45 -10.97 -2.97
C PRO A 168 -10.31 -10.57 -2.01
N VAL A 169 -10.54 -9.61 -1.12
CA VAL A 169 -9.51 -9.12 -0.17
C VAL A 169 -9.59 -9.83 1.18
N CYS A 170 -10.78 -10.04 1.73
CA CYS A 170 -10.93 -10.58 3.08
C CYS A 170 -11.93 -11.76 3.19
N GLY A 171 -12.42 -12.26 2.06
CA GLY A 171 -13.41 -13.35 2.00
C GLY A 171 -14.80 -12.96 2.50
N ARG A 172 -15.06 -11.66 2.72
CA ARG A 172 -16.34 -11.15 3.21
C ARG A 172 -16.69 -9.82 2.53
N GLY A 173 -17.90 -9.73 2.01
CA GLY A 173 -18.41 -8.52 1.33
C GLY A 173 -19.15 -7.59 2.28
N HIS A 174 -19.82 -8.16 3.29
CA HIS A 174 -20.63 -7.41 4.25
C HIS A 174 -19.80 -6.88 5.43
N VAL A 175 -18.78 -6.08 5.11
CA VAL A 175 -17.87 -5.44 6.08
C VAL A 175 -17.78 -3.94 5.79
N VAL A 176 -17.08 -3.19 6.65
CA VAL A 176 -16.81 -1.76 6.44
C VAL A 176 -15.40 -1.54 5.92
N GLY A 177 -15.21 -0.49 5.13
CA GLY A 177 -13.95 -0.13 4.50
C GLY A 177 -14.01 1.24 3.84
N ASP A 178 -13.10 1.50 2.91
CA ASP A 178 -13.03 2.76 2.15
C ASP A 178 -13.79 2.74 0.81
N GLY A 179 -14.54 1.67 0.55
CA GLY A 179 -15.26 1.42 -0.71
C GLY A 179 -14.57 0.41 -1.63
N ILE A 180 -13.28 0.11 -1.41
CA ILE A 180 -12.52 -0.89 -2.21
C ILE A 180 -11.76 -1.86 -1.31
N VAL A 181 -11.10 -1.35 -0.26
CA VAL A 181 -10.34 -2.15 0.70
C VAL A 181 -11.09 -2.18 2.04
N PRO A 182 -11.38 -3.37 2.57
CA PRO A 182 -12.05 -3.49 3.85
C PRO A 182 -11.10 -3.11 5.00
N ALA A 183 -11.64 -2.50 6.05
CA ALA A 183 -10.87 -2.04 7.20
C ALA A 183 -10.08 -3.18 7.86
N CYS A 184 -10.65 -4.39 7.91
CA CYS A 184 -10.00 -5.56 8.51
C CYS A 184 -8.73 -6.01 7.77
N ALA A 185 -8.58 -5.68 6.49
CA ALA A 185 -7.36 -5.96 5.72
C ALA A 185 -6.43 -4.74 5.63
N SER A 186 -6.87 -3.57 6.11
CA SER A 186 -6.08 -2.33 6.07
C SER A 186 -4.97 -2.28 7.11
N PHE A 187 -5.09 -3.07 8.18
CA PHE A 187 -4.17 -3.04 9.32
C PHE A 187 -3.36 -4.34 9.39
N MET A 188 -2.08 -4.20 9.74
CA MET A 188 -1.19 -5.33 9.98
C MET A 188 -0.60 -5.28 11.38
N ARG A 189 -0.28 -6.45 11.92
CA ARG A 189 0.35 -6.57 13.24
C ARG A 189 1.69 -5.83 13.29
N GLY A 190 1.96 -5.16 14.42
CA GLY A 190 3.19 -4.41 14.64
C GLY A 190 3.22 -3.02 13.99
N ALA A 191 2.13 -2.57 13.37
CA ALA A 191 2.00 -1.23 12.83
C ALA A 191 1.04 -0.38 13.68
N GLN A 192 1.29 0.94 13.74
CA GLN A 192 0.32 1.89 14.28
C GLN A 192 -0.92 1.91 13.37
N ALA A 193 -2.11 1.87 13.95
CA ALA A 193 -3.37 1.90 13.22
C ALA A 193 -4.05 3.26 13.33
N ILE A 194 -4.46 3.83 12.20
CA ILE A 194 -5.31 5.02 12.11
C ILE A 194 -6.55 4.64 11.31
N LEU A 195 -7.72 4.66 11.95
CA LEU A 195 -9.00 4.36 11.30
C LEU A 195 -9.78 5.66 11.07
N LEU A 196 -9.89 6.07 9.82
CA LEU A 196 -10.67 7.23 9.42
C LEU A 196 -12.16 6.89 9.35
N PRO A 197 -13.06 7.81 9.74
CA PRO A 197 -14.49 7.53 9.75
C PRO A 197 -15.11 7.46 8.35
N ASP A 198 -14.63 8.27 7.41
CA ASP A 198 -15.34 8.63 6.18
C ASP A 198 -14.41 8.79 4.95
N ALA A 199 -13.13 8.39 5.06
CA ALA A 199 -12.21 8.47 3.93
C ALA A 199 -12.57 7.47 2.81
N LYS A 200 -12.68 7.94 1.56
CA LYS A 200 -12.91 7.09 0.37
C LYS A 200 -11.61 6.61 -0.24
N HIS A 201 -11.66 5.48 -0.96
CA HIS A 201 -10.47 4.84 -1.50
C HIS A 201 -9.68 5.71 -2.48
N SER A 202 -10.37 6.42 -3.38
CA SER A 202 -9.76 7.07 -4.53
C SER A 202 -10.33 8.47 -4.79
N PRO A 203 -9.51 9.45 -5.20
CA PRO A 203 -10.01 10.75 -5.63
C PRO A 203 -10.86 10.67 -6.91
N LEU A 204 -10.80 9.56 -7.65
CA LEU A 204 -11.61 9.34 -8.86
C LEU A 204 -13.09 9.13 -8.52
N THR A 205 -13.38 8.55 -7.35
CA THR A 205 -14.75 8.32 -6.89
C THR A 205 -15.21 9.45 -5.97
N ASP A 206 -14.30 10.00 -5.16
CA ASP A 206 -14.60 11.12 -4.27
C ASP A 206 -13.32 11.92 -3.96
N ALA A 207 -13.06 12.94 -4.78
CA ALA A 207 -11.91 13.83 -4.60
C ALA A 207 -11.98 14.67 -3.32
N ALA A 208 -13.18 14.89 -2.77
CA ALA A 208 -13.37 15.70 -1.58
C ALA A 208 -13.01 14.91 -0.31
N ASN A 209 -13.29 13.60 -0.28
CA ASN A 209 -13.15 12.77 0.92
C ASN A 209 -12.13 11.63 0.82
N TRP A 210 -11.28 11.55 -0.20
CA TRP A 210 -10.21 10.53 -0.22
C TRP A 210 -9.09 10.82 0.78
N TYR A 211 -8.26 9.82 1.09
CA TYR A 211 -7.17 9.91 2.08
C TYR A 211 -6.22 11.12 1.92
N GLY A 212 -6.01 11.61 0.70
CA GLY A 212 -5.13 12.74 0.41
C GLY A 212 -5.83 14.10 0.27
N SER A 213 -7.14 14.17 0.56
CA SER A 213 -7.88 15.44 0.69
C SER A 213 -7.40 16.20 1.93
N PRO A 214 -7.46 17.55 1.97
CA PRO A 214 -6.87 18.33 3.06
C PRO A 214 -7.34 17.93 4.46
N HIS A 215 -8.65 17.71 4.63
CA HIS A 215 -9.21 17.37 5.94
C HIS A 215 -8.87 15.92 6.36
N GLN A 216 -8.82 14.97 5.42
CA GLN A 216 -8.39 13.60 5.73
C GLN A 216 -6.89 13.56 6.02
N PHE A 217 -6.09 14.27 5.23
CA PHE A 217 -4.66 14.41 5.44
C PHE A 217 -4.34 14.91 6.85
N ALA A 218 -5.03 15.96 7.32
CA ALA A 218 -4.85 16.49 8.67
C ALA A 218 -5.05 15.43 9.78
N ARG A 219 -5.91 14.42 9.57
CA ARG A 219 -6.18 13.37 10.55
C ARG A 219 -5.05 12.35 10.69
N TRP A 220 -4.19 12.19 9.67
CA TRP A 220 -3.08 11.24 9.70
C TRP A 220 -1.70 11.89 9.50
N ALA A 221 -1.62 13.19 9.21
CA ALA A 221 -0.37 13.91 8.95
C ALA A 221 0.67 13.79 10.08
N HIS A 222 0.22 13.64 11.33
CA HIS A 222 1.10 13.38 12.48
C HIS A 222 1.95 12.10 12.32
N ALA A 223 1.53 11.16 11.46
CA ALA A 223 2.31 9.98 11.12
C ALA A 223 3.58 10.27 10.31
N LEU A 224 3.72 11.48 9.76
CA LEU A 224 4.90 11.94 9.02
C LEU A 224 5.98 12.55 9.94
N ALA A 225 5.66 12.75 11.22
CA ALA A 225 6.62 13.20 12.23
C ALA A 225 7.62 12.08 12.60
#